data_AF-A0A8S9XL91-F1
#
_entry.id   AF-A0A8S9XL91-F1
#
_cell.length_a   1.000
_cell.length_b   1.000
_cell.length_c   1.000
_cell.angle_alpha   90.00
_cell.angle_beta   90.00
_cell.angle_gamma   90.00
#
_symmetry.space_group_name_H-M   'P 1'
#
loop_
_entity.id
_entity.type
_entity.pdbx_description
1 polymer ?
#
loop_
_entity_poly.entity_id
_entity_poly.type
_entity_poly.pdbx_seq_one_letter_code
_entity_poly.pdbx_strand_id
1 'polypeptide(L)' 'MKFLLVICILAIFVAFSCGRVGEEWPRDPPEELMCTPGYESFWDECNMCWCKNIRKPGEKPAISCTAKACPRRRSTIRKS' A
#
# COMPACT_ATOMS: atom_id res chain seq x y z
N MET A 1 -15.18 41.68 -3.40
CA MET A 1 -14.13 41.08 -4.26
C MET A 1 -13.01 40.40 -3.45
N LYS A 2 -12.50 40.98 -2.35
CA LYS A 2 -11.44 40.37 -1.51
C LYS A 2 -11.81 39.03 -0.85
N PHE A 3 -13.07 38.86 -0.42
CA PHE A 3 -13.54 37.61 0.22
C PHE A 3 -13.54 36.39 -0.72
N LEU A 4 -13.81 36.59 -2.02
CA LEU A 4 -13.78 35.50 -3.01
C LEU A 4 -12.38 34.90 -3.17
N LEU A 5 -11.34 35.74 -3.12
CA LEU A 5 -9.95 35.27 -3.20
C LEU A 5 -9.56 34.41 -2.00
N VAL A 6 -10.01 34.79 -0.80
CA VAL A 6 -9.73 34.04 0.44
C VAL A 6 -10.38 32.65 0.38
N ILE A 7 -11.63 32.57 -0.10
CA ILE A 7 -12.34 31.29 -0.26
C ILE A 7 -11.63 30.40 -1.29
N CYS A 8 -11.17 30.96 -2.42
CA CYS A 8 -10.42 30.21 -3.43
C CYS A 8 -9.10 29.65 -2.88
N ILE A 9 -8.34 30.46 -2.14
CA ILE A 9 -7.06 30.03 -1.57
C ILE A 9 -7.27 28.91 -0.54
N LEU A 10 -8.29 29.02 0.31
CA LEU A 10 -8.63 27.97 1.28
C LEU A 10 -9.07 26.68 0.57
N ALA A 11 -9.86 26.77 -0.50
CA ALA A 11 -10.28 25.60 -1.28
C ALA A 11 -9.09 24.87 -1.92
N ILE A 12 -8.13 25.61 -2.48
CA ILE A 12 -6.89 25.05 -3.03
C ILE A 12 -6.04 24.39 -1.93
N PHE A 13 -5.93 25.03 -0.76
CA PHE A 13 -5.16 24.49 0.36
C PHE A 13 -5.76 23.19 0.90
N VAL A 14 -7.09 23.11 1.02
CA VAL A 14 -7.79 21.89 1.44
C VAL A 14 -7.63 20.79 0.37
N ALA A 15 -7.75 21.13 -0.92
CA ALA A 15 -7.52 20.18 -2.00
C ALA A 15 -6.07 19.64 -2.00
N PHE A 16 -5.07 20.47 -1.72
CA PHE A 16 -3.67 20.04 -1.60
C PHE A 16 -3.41 19.23 -0.32
N SER A 17 -4.05 19.58 0.79
CA SER A 17 -3.82 18.96 2.10
C SER A 17 -4.57 17.63 2.27
N CYS A 18 -5.78 17.53 1.73
CA CYS A 18 -6.57 16.29 1.72
C CYS A 18 -6.32 15.44 0.46
N GLY A 19 -5.87 16.03 -0.64
CA GLY A 19 -5.54 15.34 -1.89
C GLY A 19 -4.15 14.68 -1.89
N ARG A 20 -3.27 15.00 -0.92
CA ARG A 20 -2.17 14.10 -0.55
C ARG A 20 -2.73 12.95 0.27
N VAL A 21 -3.49 12.10 -0.41
CA VAL A 21 -3.66 10.70 -0.01
C VAL A 21 -2.26 10.20 0.24
N GLY A 22 -1.94 9.98 1.52
CA GLY A 22 -0.69 9.40 1.93
C GLY A 22 -0.45 8.15 1.10
N GLU A 23 0.81 7.81 0.88
CA GLU A 23 1.22 6.57 0.23
C GLU A 23 0.66 5.37 1.02
N GLU A 24 -0.64 5.07 0.84
CA GLU A 24 -1.25 3.84 1.26
C GLU A 24 -0.75 2.84 0.24
N TRP A 25 0.45 2.33 0.52
CA TRP A 25 1.04 1.23 -0.24
C TRP A 25 -0.05 0.18 -0.44
N PRO A 26 -0.16 -0.40 -1.66
CA PRO A 26 -1.16 -1.40 -1.95
C PRO A 26 -1.17 -2.42 -0.81
N ARG A 27 -2.31 -2.61 -0.16
CA ARG A 27 -2.39 -3.54 0.96
C ARG A 27 -2.02 -4.93 0.45
N ASP A 28 -1.17 -5.61 1.21
CA ASP A 28 -0.73 -6.96 0.91
C ASP A 28 -1.96 -7.86 0.71
N PRO A 29 -2.00 -8.68 -0.35
CA PRO A 29 -3.12 -9.61 -0.55
C PRO A 29 -3.20 -10.58 0.63
N PRO A 30 -4.41 -11.04 1.02
CA PRO A 30 -4.53 -12.06 2.05
C PRO A 30 -3.73 -13.31 1.65
N GLU A 31 -3.12 -13.99 2.62
CA GLU A 31 -2.20 -15.11 2.41
C GLU A 31 -2.80 -16.24 1.54
N GLU A 32 -4.12 -16.42 1.60
CA GLU A 32 -4.88 -17.40 0.80
C GLU A 32 -4.86 -17.10 -0.70
N LEU A 33 -4.75 -15.83 -1.09
CA LEU A 33 -4.70 -15.36 -2.48
C LEU A 33 -3.27 -15.20 -2.99
N MET A 34 -2.26 -15.30 -2.13
CA MET A 34 -0.86 -15.20 -2.56
C MET A 34 -0.52 -16.35 -3.52
N CYS A 35 0.04 -15.99 -4.68
CA CYS A 35 0.45 -16.92 -5.72
C CYS A 35 -0.68 -17.71 -6.37
N THR A 36 -1.90 -17.17 -6.40
CA THR A 36 -2.99 -17.67 -7.25
C THR A 36 -2.98 -16.94 -8.61
N PRO A 37 -3.65 -17.46 -9.66
CA PRO A 37 -3.84 -16.72 -10.91
C PRO A 37 -4.38 -15.31 -10.65
N GLY A 38 -3.70 -14.29 -11.17
CA GLY A 38 -4.02 -12.87 -10.92
C GLY A 38 -3.31 -12.22 -9.72
N TYR A 39 -2.60 -13.00 -8.90
CA TYR A 39 -1.82 -12.55 -7.73
C TYR A 39 -0.40 -13.12 -7.76
N GLU A 40 0.24 -13.04 -8.93
CA GLU A 40 1.59 -13.57 -9.18
C GLU A 40 2.71 -12.66 -8.65
N SER A 41 2.39 -11.39 -8.45
CA SER A 41 3.27 -10.41 -7.83
C SER A 41 2.46 -9.43 -6.99
N PHE A 42 3.06 -8.95 -5.91
CA PHE A 42 2.45 -8.00 -5.00
C PHE A 42 3.53 -7.20 -4.29
N TRP A 43 3.12 -6.11 -3.64
CA TRP A 43 3.99 -5.34 -2.76
C TRP A 43 3.74 -5.80 -1.33
N ASP A 44 4.83 -6.02 -0.59
CA ASP A 44 4.85 -6.22 0.87
C ASP A 44 5.60 -5.03 1.48
N GLU A 45 4.86 -4.13 2.11
CA GLU A 45 5.36 -2.81 2.51
C GLU A 45 6.01 -2.04 1.34
N CYS A 46 7.34 -1.92 1.34
CA CYS A 46 8.13 -1.28 0.28
C CYS A 46 8.88 -2.29 -0.61
N ASN A 47 8.71 -3.59 -0.33
CA ASN A 47 9.36 -4.67 -1.06
C ASN A 47 8.44 -5.20 -2.15
N MET A 48 9.01 -5.40 -3.34
CA MET A 48 8.30 -6.07 -4.41
C MET A 48 8.49 -7.58 -4.24
N CYS A 49 7.39 -8.31 -4.17
CA CYS A 49 7.36 -9.76 -4.03
C CYS A 49 6.82 -10.43 -5.28
N TRP A 50 7.43 -11.54 -5.67
CA TRP A 50 7.06 -12.33 -6.84
C TRP A 50 6.92 -13.79 -6.45
N CYS A 51 5.93 -14.45 -7.02
CA CYS A 51 5.69 -15.87 -6.83
C CYS A 51 6.63 -16.68 -7.71
N LYS A 52 7.35 -17.64 -7.12
CA LYS A 52 8.19 -18.58 -7.87
C LYS A 52 7.37 -19.60 -8.64
N ASN A 53 6.22 -20.00 -8.09
CA ASN A 53 5.28 -20.94 -8.68
C ASN A 53 3.85 -20.56 -8.29
N ILE A 54 2.88 -20.94 -9.14
CA ILE A 54 1.46 -20.85 -8.78
C ILE A 54 1.17 -21.86 -7.65
N ARG A 55 0.57 -21.37 -6.57
CA ARG A 55 0.23 -22.15 -5.39
C ARG A 55 -0.82 -23.21 -5.74
N LYS A 56 -0.55 -24.47 -5.36
CA LYS A 56 -1.56 -25.52 -5.34
C LYS A 56 -2.34 -25.50 -4.01
N PRO A 57 -3.60 -25.94 -3.98
CA PRO A 57 -4.36 -26.08 -2.74
C PRO A 57 -3.59 -26.94 -1.73
N GLY A 58 -3.40 -26.43 -0.51
CA GLY A 58 -2.69 -27.13 0.57
C GLY A 58 -1.17 -26.92 0.61
N GLU A 59 -0.57 -26.28 -0.40
CA GLU A 59 0.86 -25.92 -0.37
C GLU A 59 1.07 -24.52 0.22
N LYS A 60 2.28 -24.26 0.75
CA LYS A 60 2.69 -22.91 1.17
C LYS A 60 3.14 -22.08 -0.03
N PRO A 61 2.82 -20.78 -0.08
CA PRO A 61 3.23 -19.92 -1.19
C PRO A 61 4.75 -19.75 -1.21
N ALA A 62 5.37 -20.01 -2.37
CA ALA A 62 6.80 -19.82 -2.58
C ALA A 62 7.06 -18.40 -3.14
N ILE A 63 7.41 -17.47 -2.25
CA ILE A 63 7.54 -16.04 -2.58
C ILE A 63 9.02 -15.63 -2.54
N SER A 64 9.40 -14.70 -3.42
CA SER A 64 10.69 -14.03 -3.44
C SER A 64 10.46 -12.53 -3.40
N CYS A 65 10.95 -11.87 -2.35
CA CYS A 65 10.82 -10.42 -2.20
C CYS A 65 12.14 -9.70 -2.38
N THR A 66 12.10 -8.44 -2.80
CA THR A 66 13.25 -7.54 -2.66
C THR A 66 13.57 -7.35 -1.17
N ALA A 67 14.82 -7.00 -0.86
CA ALA A 67 15.29 -6.81 0.51
C ALA A 67 15.62 -5.34 0.79
N LYS A 68 14.68 -4.45 0.49
CA LYS A 68 14.78 -3.03 0.84
C LYS A 68 14.45 -2.84 2.32
N ALA A 69 15.19 -1.95 2.96
CA ALA A 69 14.88 -1.52 4.32
C ALA A 69 13.65 -0.60 4.28
N CYS A 70 12.48 -1.15 4.59
CA CYS A 70 11.26 -0.37 4.60
C CYS A 70 11.21 0.54 5.82
N PRO A 71 10.81 1.82 5.66
CA PRO A 71 10.57 2.68 6.80
C PRO A 71 9.48 2.03 7.64
N ARG A 72 9.77 1.74 8.93
CA ARG A 72 8.78 1.19 9.84
C ARG A 72 7.54 2.07 9.77
N ARG A 73 6.40 1.52 9.31
CA ARG A 73 5.13 2.19 9.49
C ARG A 73 5.02 2.46 10.99
N ARG A 74 4.85 3.74 11.36
CA ARG A 74 4.55 4.14 12.73
C ARG A 74 3.12 3.65 13.01
N SER A 75 2.94 2.35 13.18
CA SER A 75 1.64 1.77 13.53
C SER A 75 1.32 2.26 14.93
N THR A 76 0.41 3.21 15.02
CA THR A 76 -0.19 3.68 16.28
C THR A 76 -1.16 2.65 16.86
N ILE A 77 -1.06 1.38 16.46
CA ILE A 77 -1.88 0.29 16.97
C ILE A 77 -0.95 -0.88 17.27
N ARG A 78 -0.45 -0.85 18.51
CA ARG A 78 0.00 -2.02 19.25
C ARG A 78 -1.18 -3.00 19.27
N LYS A 79 -1.16 -4.05 18.44
CA LYS A 79 -2.01 -5.20 18.71
C LYS A 79 -1.46 -5.86 19.97
N SER A 80 -2.20 -5.70 21.06
CA SER A 80 -2.08 -6.46 22.31
C SER A 80 -2.35 -7.93 22.08
#